data_AF-A0A1T4T3E2-F1
#
_entry.id   AF-A0A1T4T3E2-F1
#
_cell.length_a   1.000
_cell.length_b   1.000
_cell.length_c   1.000
_cell.angle_alpha   90.00
_cell.angle_beta   90.00
_cell.angle_gamma   90.00
#
_symmetry.space_group_name_H-M   'P 1'
#
loop_
_entity.id
_entity.type
_entity.pdbx_description
1 polymer ?
#
loop_
_entity_poly.entity_id
_entity_poly.type
_entity_poly.pdbx_seq_one_letter_code
_entity_poly.pdbx_strand_id
1 'polypeptide(L)'
;MADQPIRVVKAYDAERGLKTLLAPTLETIDVLRHVLDRRPTIARRIQIGLESEIEAHAAETSSARRSRDAQISLAETQPGFSARQTLSGGQGFAAACLLLLSGFAMVGAIGAWLDALHTMSAFLFLACTAVRLCAAVAPFGSEPDAGSPAEPLPVYTLLVALYHESTVVASLVEALEKLDWPKTKLDIKLVCEEDDAATVAAAEMAARGRPYITVLRVPPSLPRTKPKALNFALPIARGSLLALYDAEDRPHPKQLRQAHAAFAAEGHDLACVQAPLVVSNGDKHWLAALFALEYAALFRGLLPFLAARGMPIPLERDEVRQNRKRIPSEAPI
;
A
#
# COMPACT_ATOMS: atom_id res chain seq x y z
N MET A 1 -32.66 -0.17 2.00
CA MET A 1 -31.96 -1.37 2.48
C MET A 1 -31.20 -1.93 1.30
N ALA A 2 -29.87 -1.74 1.29
CA ALA A 2 -29.04 -2.21 0.19
C ALA A 2 -28.97 -3.74 0.25
N ASP A 3 -29.47 -4.40 -0.78
CA ASP A 3 -29.43 -5.84 -0.99
C ASP A 3 -27.96 -6.27 -1.17
N GLN A 4 -27.24 -6.53 -0.06
CA GLN A 4 -25.89 -7.08 -0.14
C GLN A 4 -26.00 -8.55 -0.54
N PRO A 5 -25.52 -8.93 -1.75
CA PRO A 5 -25.68 -10.29 -2.22
C PRO A 5 -24.83 -11.26 -1.38
N ILE A 6 -25.41 -12.41 -1.04
CA ILE A 6 -24.67 -13.52 -0.42
C ILE A 6 -23.52 -13.89 -1.35
N ARG A 7 -22.28 -13.78 -0.86
CA ARG A 7 -21.11 -14.11 -1.67
C ARG A 7 -20.92 -15.62 -1.73
N VAL A 8 -20.75 -16.13 -2.94
CA VAL A 8 -20.69 -17.56 -3.24
C VAL A 8 -19.39 -17.88 -3.95
N VAL A 9 -18.64 -18.85 -3.43
CA VAL A 9 -17.47 -19.43 -4.12
C VAL A 9 -17.65 -20.93 -4.22
N LYS A 10 -17.41 -21.48 -5.41
CA LYS A 10 -17.40 -22.93 -5.61
C LYS A 10 -15.96 -23.42 -5.44
N ALA A 11 -15.76 -24.27 -4.44
CA ALA A 11 -14.50 -24.93 -4.16
C ALA A 11 -14.62 -26.40 -4.52
N TYR A 12 -13.53 -26.98 -5.04
CA TYR A 12 -13.44 -28.41 -5.29
C TYR A 12 -12.53 -29.04 -4.24
N ASP A 13 -13.10 -29.90 -3.41
CA ASP A 13 -12.37 -30.71 -2.45
C ASP A 13 -12.14 -32.10 -3.07
N ALA A 14 -10.88 -32.53 -3.18
CA ALA A 14 -10.51 -33.80 -3.81
C ALA A 14 -11.01 -35.03 -3.03
N GLU A 15 -11.25 -34.92 -1.72
CA GLU A 15 -11.77 -36.01 -0.88
C GLU A 15 -13.31 -35.97 -0.77
N ARG A 16 -13.92 -34.78 -0.88
CA ARG A 16 -15.34 -34.56 -0.54
C ARG A 16 -16.20 -34.01 -1.69
N GLY A 17 -15.62 -33.80 -2.87
CA GLY A 17 -16.29 -33.30 -4.09
C GLY A 17 -16.52 -31.78 -4.11
N LEU A 18 -17.30 -31.31 -5.09
CA LEU A 18 -17.62 -29.89 -5.26
C LEU A 18 -18.51 -29.39 -4.10
N LYS A 19 -17.98 -28.48 -3.28
CA LYS A 19 -18.71 -27.75 -2.23
C LYS A 19 -18.83 -26.27 -2.56
N THR A 20 -19.95 -25.69 -2.18
CA THR A 20 -20.23 -24.26 -2.31
C THR A 20 -19.99 -23.60 -0.96
N LEU A 21 -18.99 -22.72 -0.89
CA LEU A 21 -18.72 -21.89 0.27
C LEU A 21 -19.62 -20.65 0.23
N LEU A 22 -20.29 -20.37 1.35
CA LEU A 22 -21.17 -19.21 1.53
C LEU A 22 -20.73 -18.40 2.74
N ALA A 23 -20.68 -17.08 2.58
CA ALA A 23 -20.50 -16.12 3.67
C ALA A 23 -21.78 -15.27 3.79
N PRO A 24 -22.78 -15.71 4.56
CA PRO A 24 -24.00 -14.94 4.81
C PRO A 24 -23.71 -13.76 5.75
N THR A 25 -24.43 -12.67 5.55
CA THR A 25 -24.51 -11.56 6.51
C THR A 25 -25.51 -11.91 7.62
N LEU A 26 -25.47 -11.19 8.75
CA LEU A 26 -26.45 -11.34 9.83
C LEU A 26 -27.90 -11.16 9.32
N GLU A 27 -28.09 -10.30 8.33
CA GLU A 27 -29.40 -10.02 7.73
C GLU A 27 -29.90 -11.16 6.81
N THR A 28 -28.98 -11.94 6.23
CA THR A 28 -29.30 -12.97 5.24
C THR A 28 -29.24 -14.39 5.80
N ILE A 29 -28.73 -14.57 7.02
CA ILE A 29 -28.53 -15.89 7.63
C ILE A 29 -29.85 -16.63 7.86
N ASP A 30 -30.92 -15.92 8.22
CA ASP A 30 -32.24 -16.51 8.44
C ASP A 30 -32.89 -16.99 7.14
N VAL A 31 -32.74 -16.20 6.07
CA VAL A 31 -33.18 -16.57 4.72
C VAL A 31 -32.44 -17.81 4.26
N LEU A 32 -31.11 -17.83 4.45
CA LEU A 32 -30.29 -18.98 4.09
C LEU A 32 -30.72 -20.25 4.85
N ARG A 33 -30.94 -20.16 6.16
CA ARG A 33 -31.43 -21.27 6.99
C ARG A 33 -32.73 -21.86 6.43
N HIS A 34 -33.72 -21.01 6.14
CA HIS A 34 -35.02 -21.45 5.62
C HIS A 34 -34.91 -22.16 4.26
N VAL A 35 -33.99 -21.72 3.40
CA VAL A 35 -33.72 -22.35 2.10
C VAL A 35 -33.03 -23.70 2.26
N LEU A 36 -32.06 -23.80 3.17
CA LEU A 36 -31.31 -25.03 3.43
C LEU A 36 -32.17 -26.13 4.07
N ASP A 37 -33.08 -25.77 4.97
CA ASP A 37 -34.03 -26.70 5.60
C ASP A 37 -34.97 -27.36 4.58
N ARG A 38 -35.38 -26.61 3.55
CA ARG A 38 -36.24 -27.13 2.48
C ARG A 38 -35.48 -27.96 1.42
N ARG A 39 -34.15 -27.92 1.41
CA ARG A 39 -33.32 -28.58 0.39
C ARG A 39 -32.10 -29.30 1.02
N PRO A 40 -32.32 -30.41 1.75
CA PRO A 40 -31.27 -31.11 2.49
C PRO A 40 -30.14 -31.67 1.61
N THR A 41 -30.42 -31.97 0.34
CA THR A 41 -29.39 -32.39 -0.64
C THR A 41 -28.42 -31.26 -1.00
N ILE A 42 -28.88 -30.01 -1.01
CA ILE A 42 -28.07 -28.83 -1.26
C ILE A 42 -27.30 -28.45 0.01
N ALA A 43 -27.92 -28.55 1.19
CA ALA A 43 -27.27 -28.28 2.48
C ALA A 43 -26.00 -29.13 2.69
N ARG A 44 -26.01 -30.40 2.27
CA ARG A 44 -24.81 -31.28 2.34
C ARG A 44 -23.64 -30.83 1.47
N ARG A 45 -23.89 -29.96 0.49
CA ARG A 45 -22.88 -29.44 -0.45
C ARG A 45 -22.48 -28.01 -0.13
N ILE A 46 -23.06 -27.40 0.90
CA ILE A 46 -22.77 -26.04 1.31
C ILE A 46 -21.94 -26.05 2.58
N GLN A 47 -20.95 -25.18 2.64
CA GLN A 47 -20.18 -24.93 3.84
C GLN A 47 -20.24 -23.42 4.14
N ILE A 48 -20.66 -23.09 5.34
CA ILE A 48 -20.72 -21.70 5.81
C ILE A 48 -19.36 -21.38 6.41
N GLY A 49 -18.76 -20.29 5.95
CA GLY A 49 -17.47 -19.80 6.43
C GLY A 49 -17.49 -18.29 6.56
N LEU A 50 -16.42 -17.74 7.11
CA LEU A 50 -16.22 -16.29 7.10
C LEU A 50 -15.88 -15.84 5.68
N GLU A 51 -16.25 -14.60 5.33
CA GLU A 51 -15.86 -14.03 4.04
C GLU A 51 -14.34 -14.06 3.83
N SER A 52 -13.57 -13.87 4.90
CA SER A 52 -12.11 -13.96 4.88
C SER A 52 -11.58 -15.37 4.55
N GLU A 53 -12.28 -16.43 4.96
CA GLU A 53 -11.90 -17.82 4.65
C GLU A 53 -12.17 -18.16 3.18
N ILE A 54 -13.32 -17.71 2.66
CA ILE A 54 -13.69 -17.88 1.26
C ILE A 54 -12.66 -17.19 0.35
N GLU A 55 -12.24 -15.99 0.73
CA GLU A 55 -11.22 -15.25 0.01
C GLU A 55 -9.84 -15.88 0.09
N ALA A 56 -9.43 -16.37 1.27
CA ALA A 56 -8.16 -17.08 1.41
C ALA A 56 -8.10 -18.27 0.44
N HIS A 57 -9.18 -19.03 0.34
CA HIS A 57 -9.26 -20.17 -0.57
C HIS A 57 -9.29 -19.76 -2.06
N ALA A 58 -10.04 -18.71 -2.41
CA ALA A 58 -10.01 -18.15 -3.76
C ALA A 58 -8.64 -17.55 -4.12
N ALA A 59 -7.93 -17.00 -3.14
CA ALA A 59 -6.58 -16.47 -3.29
C ALA A 59 -5.58 -17.59 -3.59
N GLU A 60 -5.66 -18.73 -2.91
CA GLU A 60 -4.83 -19.91 -3.19
C GLU A 60 -5.00 -20.38 -4.64
N THR A 61 -6.25 -20.52 -5.09
CA THR A 61 -6.56 -20.99 -6.45
C THR A 61 -6.03 -20.05 -7.55
N SER A 62 -5.96 -18.74 -7.27
CA SER A 62 -5.46 -17.71 -8.19
C SER A 62 -3.98 -17.36 -8.01
N SER A 63 -3.27 -18.05 -7.11
CA SER A 63 -1.93 -17.67 -6.65
C SER A 63 -0.90 -17.60 -7.78
N ALA A 64 -0.80 -18.63 -8.62
CA ALA A 64 0.16 -18.66 -9.73
C ALA A 64 -0.07 -17.51 -10.73
N ARG A 65 -1.33 -17.21 -11.05
CA ARG A 65 -1.69 -16.09 -11.93
C ARG A 65 -1.33 -14.75 -11.30
N ARG A 66 -1.71 -14.53 -10.03
CA ARG A 66 -1.38 -13.28 -9.32
C ARG A 66 0.13 -13.06 -9.19
N SER A 67 0.91 -14.13 -8.99
CA SER A 67 2.37 -14.06 -8.93
C SER A 67 2.96 -13.58 -10.26
N ARG A 68 2.48 -14.12 -11.38
CA ARG A 68 2.86 -13.65 -12.72
C ARG A 68 2.45 -12.19 -12.93
N ASP A 69 1.19 -11.86 -12.68
CA ASP A 69 0.65 -10.51 -12.87
C ASP A 69 1.42 -9.48 -12.02
N ALA A 70 1.81 -9.83 -10.79
CA ALA A 70 2.60 -8.97 -9.92
C ALA A 70 3.98 -8.60 -10.47
N GLN A 71 4.56 -9.44 -11.34
CA GLN A 71 5.87 -9.21 -11.96
C GLN A 71 5.78 -8.36 -13.24
N ILE A 72 4.75 -8.56 -14.06
CA ILE A 72 4.75 -8.06 -15.45
C ILE A 72 3.55 -7.21 -15.83
N SER A 73 2.47 -7.20 -15.04
CA SER A 73 1.20 -6.58 -15.45
C SER A 73 1.33 -5.12 -15.85
N LEU A 74 2.11 -4.32 -15.11
CA LEU A 74 2.32 -2.91 -15.45
C LEU A 74 3.02 -2.75 -16.80
N ALA A 75 4.05 -3.57 -17.06
CA ALA A 75 4.78 -3.55 -18.32
C ALA A 75 3.95 -4.05 -19.51
N GLU A 76 3.04 -5.01 -19.29
CA GLU A 76 2.18 -5.55 -20.34
C GLU A 76 0.97 -4.66 -20.65
N THR A 77 0.33 -4.12 -19.62
CA THR A 77 -0.93 -3.36 -19.76
C THR A 77 -0.73 -1.87 -19.95
N GLN A 78 0.33 -1.31 -19.35
CA GLN A 78 0.63 0.12 -19.36
C GLN A 78 2.13 0.37 -19.53
N PRO A 79 2.73 0.03 -20.69
CA PRO A 79 4.17 0.12 -20.91
C PRO A 79 4.75 1.51 -20.64
N GLY A 80 4.00 2.58 -20.97
CA GLY A 80 4.42 3.96 -20.76
C GLY A 80 4.53 4.38 -19.28
N PHE A 81 3.91 3.65 -18.36
CA PHE A 81 4.04 3.84 -16.91
C PHE A 81 4.99 2.83 -16.28
N SER A 82 5.65 1.98 -17.07
CA SER A 82 6.60 0.98 -16.60
C SER A 82 8.04 1.43 -16.82
N ALA A 83 8.85 1.39 -15.77
CA ALA A 83 10.30 1.61 -15.87
C ALA A 83 11.08 0.43 -16.47
N ARG A 84 10.39 -0.57 -17.08
CA ARG A 84 11.05 -1.74 -17.69
C ARG A 84 11.93 -1.35 -18.89
N GLN A 85 11.56 -0.30 -19.61
CA GLN A 85 12.39 0.35 -20.61
C GLN A 85 12.58 1.80 -20.19
N THR A 86 13.77 2.14 -19.71
CA THR A 86 14.07 3.49 -19.20
C THR A 86 14.50 4.46 -20.30
N LEU A 87 15.32 4.00 -21.23
CA LEU A 87 15.78 4.76 -22.40
C LEU A 87 15.42 4.01 -23.68
N SER A 88 14.89 4.73 -24.65
CA SER A 88 14.78 4.20 -26.01
C SER A 88 16.16 4.08 -26.66
N GLY A 89 16.30 3.21 -27.67
CA GLY A 89 17.55 3.08 -28.41
C GLY A 89 18.04 4.40 -29.02
N GLY A 90 17.11 5.25 -29.48
CA GLY A 90 17.42 6.59 -29.99
C GLY A 90 17.91 7.55 -28.90
N GLN A 91 17.29 7.53 -27.70
CA GLN A 91 17.76 8.30 -26.56
C GLN A 91 19.15 7.85 -26.11
N GLY A 92 19.40 6.54 -26.06
CA GLY A 92 20.71 5.98 -25.75
C GLY A 92 21.78 6.39 -26.75
N PHE A 93 21.48 6.33 -28.05
CA PHE A 93 22.39 6.79 -29.10
C PHE A 93 22.69 8.29 -28.99
N ALA A 94 21.66 9.12 -28.83
CA ALA A 94 21.83 10.56 -28.66
C ALA A 94 22.66 10.90 -27.42
N ALA A 95 22.40 10.24 -26.29
CA ALA A 95 23.18 10.40 -25.06
C ALA A 95 24.64 9.99 -25.27
N ALA A 96 24.90 8.88 -25.97
CA ALA A 96 26.26 8.45 -26.29
C ALA A 96 26.98 9.46 -27.20
N CYS A 97 26.32 9.99 -28.24
CA CYS A 97 26.87 11.04 -29.08
C CYS A 97 27.19 12.31 -28.29
N LEU A 98 26.29 12.75 -27.41
CA LEU A 98 26.51 13.91 -26.54
C LEU A 98 27.69 13.70 -25.58
N LEU A 99 27.82 12.51 -25.00
CA LEU A 99 28.95 12.15 -24.13
C LEU A 99 30.28 12.13 -24.90
N LEU A 100 30.30 11.62 -26.12
CA LEU A 100 31.50 11.62 -26.96
C LEU A 100 31.89 13.03 -27.42
N LEU A 101 30.91 13.84 -27.84
CA LEU A 101 31.15 15.23 -28.24
C LEU A 101 31.61 16.09 -27.07
N SER A 102 31.01 15.92 -25.89
CA SER A 102 31.45 16.62 -24.67
C SER A 102 32.86 16.16 -24.25
N GLY A 103 33.15 14.86 -24.28
CA GLY A 103 34.49 14.33 -24.01
C GLY A 103 35.55 14.87 -24.97
N PHE A 104 35.24 14.96 -26.27
CA PHE A 104 36.13 15.56 -27.27
C PHE A 104 36.35 17.06 -27.01
N ALA A 105 35.28 17.81 -26.71
CA ALA A 105 35.37 19.22 -26.40
C ALA A 105 36.16 19.50 -25.11
N MET A 106 36.15 18.58 -24.13
CA MET A 106 36.95 18.69 -22.91
C MET A 106 38.45 18.70 -23.16
N VAL A 107 38.94 18.00 -24.20
CA VAL A 107 40.38 17.94 -24.53
C VAL A 107 40.94 19.32 -24.89
N GLY A 108 40.14 20.18 -25.52
CA GLY A 108 40.54 21.52 -25.95
C GLY A 108 40.16 22.65 -24.99
N ALA A 109 39.25 22.42 -24.04
CA ALA A 109 38.64 23.48 -23.24
C ALA A 109 38.25 23.03 -21.81
N ILE A 110 39.09 22.21 -21.16
CA ILE A 110 38.78 21.64 -19.84
C ILE A 110 38.39 22.68 -18.78
N GLY A 111 39.04 23.86 -18.78
CA GLY A 111 38.72 24.94 -17.84
C GLY A 111 37.28 25.44 -17.99
N ALA A 112 36.86 25.77 -19.22
CA ALA A 112 35.49 26.24 -19.49
C ALA A 112 34.43 25.19 -19.13
N TRP A 113 34.74 23.89 -19.30
CA TRP A 113 33.85 22.81 -18.86
C TRP A 113 33.73 22.70 -17.34
N LEU A 114 34.84 22.81 -16.61
CA LEU A 114 34.83 22.82 -15.16
C LEU A 114 34.05 24.03 -14.62
N ASP A 115 34.22 25.21 -15.24
CA ASP A 115 33.48 26.43 -14.87
C ASP A 115 31.98 26.29 -15.16
N ALA A 116 31.61 25.73 -16.32
CA ALA A 116 30.22 25.49 -16.68
C ALA A 116 29.56 24.47 -15.72
N LEU A 117 30.25 23.36 -15.43
CA LEU A 117 29.79 22.35 -14.47
C LEU A 117 29.64 22.96 -13.08
N HIS A 118 30.65 23.70 -12.61
CA HIS A 118 30.61 24.38 -11.31
C HIS A 118 29.44 25.37 -11.23
N THR A 119 29.25 26.20 -12.25
CA THR A 119 28.16 27.18 -12.32
C THR A 119 26.80 26.49 -12.32
N MET A 120 26.64 25.42 -13.11
CA MET A 120 25.42 24.62 -13.14
C MET A 120 25.13 23.98 -11.79
N SER A 121 26.12 23.32 -11.18
CA SER A 121 25.99 22.70 -9.87
C SER A 121 25.70 23.72 -8.78
N ALA A 122 26.35 24.88 -8.80
CA ALA A 122 26.11 25.98 -7.86
C ALA A 122 24.69 26.53 -8.01
N PHE A 123 24.23 26.75 -9.24
CA PHE A 123 22.86 27.19 -9.52
C PHE A 123 21.82 26.17 -9.02
N LEU A 124 22.01 24.87 -9.33
CA LEU A 124 21.12 23.81 -8.85
C LEU A 124 21.11 23.71 -7.32
N PHE A 125 22.28 23.81 -6.69
CA PHE A 125 22.40 23.80 -5.23
C PHE A 125 21.69 25.00 -4.60
N LEU A 126 21.86 26.20 -5.16
CA LEU A 126 21.18 27.42 -4.71
C LEU A 126 19.67 27.32 -4.92
N ALA A 127 19.21 26.78 -6.04
CA ALA A 127 17.78 26.57 -6.31
C ALA A 127 17.17 25.59 -5.30
N CYS A 128 17.80 24.43 -5.06
CA CYS A 128 17.37 23.48 -4.03
C CYS A 128 17.36 24.09 -2.63
N THR A 129 18.37 24.89 -2.30
CA THR A 129 18.45 25.60 -1.01
C THR A 129 17.34 26.64 -0.88
N ALA A 130 17.06 27.41 -1.93
CA ALA A 130 16.00 28.40 -1.94
C ALA A 130 14.62 27.74 -1.72
N VAL A 131 14.34 26.61 -2.37
CA VAL A 131 13.10 25.84 -2.14
C VAL A 131 12.99 25.40 -0.68
N ARG A 132 14.08 24.88 -0.08
CA ARG A 132 14.11 24.48 1.33
C ARG A 132 13.91 25.67 2.28
N LEU A 133 14.52 26.81 1.99
CA LEU A 133 14.33 28.04 2.78
C LEU A 133 12.89 28.54 2.71
N CYS A 134 12.29 28.55 1.51
CA CYS A 134 10.88 28.88 1.33
C CYS A 134 9.96 27.92 2.11
N ALA A 135 10.26 26.63 2.11
CA ALA A 135 9.53 25.64 2.89
C ALA A 135 9.69 25.86 4.41
N ALA A 136 10.89 26.23 4.86
CA ALA A 136 11.18 26.45 6.28
C ALA A 136 10.46 27.67 6.88
N VAL A 137 10.16 28.69 6.07
CA VAL A 137 9.42 29.89 6.50
C VAL A 137 7.92 29.81 6.19
N ALA A 138 7.48 28.78 5.47
CA ALA A 138 6.08 28.60 5.18
C ALA A 138 5.31 28.23 6.46
N PRO A 139 4.06 28.72 6.62
CA PRO A 139 3.24 28.31 7.75
C PRO A 139 3.02 26.80 7.70
N PHE A 140 3.20 26.14 8.83
CA PHE A 140 2.82 24.74 8.97
C PHE A 140 1.31 24.63 8.78
N GLY A 141 0.89 23.73 7.89
CA GLY A 141 -0.53 23.39 7.75
C GLY A 141 -1.08 22.86 9.08
N SER A 142 -2.29 23.27 9.42
CA SER A 142 -3.02 22.71 10.56
C SER A 142 -3.23 21.22 10.33
N GLU A 143 -3.10 20.39 11.38
CA GLU A 143 -3.54 19.00 11.28
C GLU A 143 -5.03 18.99 10.93
N PRO A 144 -5.45 18.23 9.89
CA PRO A 144 -6.86 18.12 9.59
C PRO A 144 -7.57 17.55 10.81
N ASP A 145 -8.62 18.25 11.26
CA ASP A 145 -9.41 17.80 12.39
C ASP A 145 -9.97 16.42 12.03
N ALA A 146 -9.62 15.41 12.85
CA ALA A 146 -10.05 14.04 12.67
C ALA A 146 -11.51 13.84 13.11
N GLY A 147 -12.34 14.88 12.91
CA GLY A 147 -13.74 14.95 13.33
C GLY A 147 -14.51 13.68 12.98
N SER A 148 -15.57 13.39 13.71
CA SER A 148 -16.35 12.17 13.47
C SER A 148 -16.87 12.13 12.04
N PRO A 149 -16.38 11.19 11.19
CA PRO A 149 -16.90 11.08 9.84
C PRO A 149 -18.38 10.67 9.90
N ALA A 150 -19.17 11.13 8.94
CA ALA A 150 -20.52 10.62 8.75
C ALA A 150 -20.47 9.11 8.48
N GLU A 151 -21.35 8.34 9.14
CA GLU A 151 -21.55 6.95 8.77
C GLU A 151 -22.25 6.86 7.40
N PRO A 152 -21.96 5.83 6.59
CA PRO A 152 -21.21 4.61 6.92
C PRO A 152 -19.70 4.69 6.65
N LEU A 153 -18.90 4.19 7.60
CA LEU A 153 -17.45 4.10 7.43
C LEU A 153 -17.03 3.08 6.35
N PRO A 154 -16.04 3.40 5.50
CA PRO A 154 -15.51 2.50 4.49
C PRO A 154 -14.69 1.35 5.09
N VAL A 155 -14.48 0.31 4.29
CA VAL A 155 -13.53 -0.75 4.62
C VAL A 155 -12.12 -0.29 4.25
N TYR A 156 -11.18 -0.45 5.17
CA TYR A 156 -9.75 -0.24 4.96
C TYR A 156 -9.06 -1.57 4.74
N THR A 157 -8.35 -1.73 3.62
CA THR A 157 -7.37 -2.81 3.47
C THR A 157 -5.99 -2.31 3.89
N LEU A 158 -5.37 -2.96 4.87
CA LEU A 158 -3.99 -2.69 5.26
C LEU A 158 -3.10 -3.78 4.66
N LEU A 159 -2.14 -3.42 3.81
CA LEU A 159 -1.18 -4.35 3.25
C LEU A 159 0.16 -4.19 3.94
N VAL A 160 0.68 -5.28 4.51
CA VAL A 160 2.01 -5.31 5.12
C VAL A 160 2.82 -6.41 4.46
N ALA A 161 3.94 -6.05 3.82
CA ALA A 161 4.87 -7.02 3.25
C ALA A 161 5.90 -7.43 4.31
N LEU A 162 6.09 -8.72 4.51
CA LEU A 162 6.98 -9.30 5.52
C LEU A 162 7.97 -10.25 4.85
N TYR A 163 9.26 -10.02 5.04
CA TYR A 163 10.32 -10.90 4.55
C TYR A 163 11.53 -10.87 5.49
N HIS A 164 11.81 -12.00 6.14
CA HIS A 164 12.76 -12.15 7.24
C HIS A 164 12.44 -11.29 8.47
N GLU A 165 11.14 -11.11 8.77
CA GLU A 165 10.64 -10.18 9.80
C GLU A 165 10.00 -10.87 11.02
N SER A 166 10.27 -12.16 11.22
CA SER A 166 9.62 -12.98 12.27
C SER A 166 9.64 -12.38 13.69
N THR A 167 10.67 -11.60 14.03
CA THR A 167 10.84 -10.98 15.36
C THR A 167 9.96 -9.76 15.60
N VAL A 168 9.56 -9.04 14.55
CA VAL A 168 8.80 -7.78 14.67
C VAL A 168 7.29 -7.96 14.49
N VAL A 169 6.86 -9.07 13.89
CA VAL A 169 5.44 -9.34 13.55
C VAL A 169 4.48 -9.17 14.73
N ALA A 170 4.85 -9.67 15.91
CA ALA A 170 3.98 -9.56 17.10
C ALA A 170 3.72 -8.08 17.46
N SER A 171 4.80 -7.30 17.56
CA SER A 171 4.72 -5.87 17.88
C SER A 171 4.06 -5.03 16.78
N LEU A 172 4.18 -5.45 15.51
CA LEU A 172 3.44 -4.87 14.39
C LEU A 172 1.93 -5.08 14.58
N VAL A 173 1.50 -6.32 14.81
CA VAL A 173 0.06 -6.62 14.98
C VAL A 173 -0.50 -5.89 16.18
N GLU A 174 0.22 -5.81 17.30
CA GLU A 174 -0.17 -4.99 18.45
C GLU A 174 -0.34 -3.50 18.11
N ALA A 175 0.50 -2.95 17.23
CA ALA A 175 0.38 -1.57 16.77
C ALA A 175 -0.85 -1.38 15.86
N LEU A 176 -1.09 -2.31 14.92
CA LEU A 176 -2.28 -2.29 14.06
C LEU A 176 -3.58 -2.47 14.87
N GLU A 177 -3.54 -3.19 15.99
CA GLU A 177 -4.68 -3.32 16.90
C GLU A 177 -5.04 -2.00 17.59
N LYS A 178 -4.09 -1.08 17.76
CA LYS A 178 -4.33 0.24 18.35
C LYS A 178 -4.96 1.24 17.38
N LEU A 179 -5.05 0.90 16.09
CA LEU A 179 -5.75 1.75 15.12
C LEU A 179 -7.22 1.92 15.52
N ASP A 180 -7.62 3.19 15.66
CA ASP A 180 -8.98 3.64 15.96
C ASP A 180 -9.84 3.56 14.70
N TRP A 181 -10.19 2.32 14.34
CA TRP A 181 -11.10 1.98 13.28
C TRP A 181 -11.87 0.71 13.65
N PRO A 182 -13.17 0.58 13.32
CA PRO A 182 -13.93 -0.62 13.63
C PRO A 182 -13.27 -1.87 13.04
N LYS A 183 -13.04 -2.90 13.85
CA LYS A 183 -12.37 -4.13 13.39
C LYS A 183 -13.13 -4.86 12.28
N THR A 184 -14.46 -4.73 12.26
CA THR A 184 -15.33 -5.23 11.19
C THR A 184 -15.14 -4.50 9.85
N LYS A 185 -14.52 -3.32 9.87
CA LYS A 185 -14.18 -2.49 8.71
C LYS A 185 -12.68 -2.51 8.39
N LEU A 186 -11.91 -3.39 9.04
CA LEU A 186 -10.52 -3.63 8.72
C LEU A 186 -10.36 -4.92 7.92
N ASP A 187 -9.45 -4.86 6.96
CA ASP A 187 -9.00 -5.97 6.14
C ASP A 187 -7.47 -5.98 6.10
N ILE A 188 -6.84 -6.62 7.08
CA ILE A 188 -5.39 -6.64 7.22
C ILE A 188 -4.84 -7.85 6.47
N LYS A 189 -3.94 -7.62 5.51
CA LYS A 189 -3.24 -8.66 4.77
C LYS A 189 -1.75 -8.62 5.13
N LEU A 190 -1.29 -9.67 5.81
CA LEU A 190 0.12 -9.90 6.09
C LEU A 190 0.68 -10.74 4.93
N VAL A 191 1.55 -10.16 4.11
CA VAL A 191 2.04 -10.74 2.86
C VAL A 191 3.45 -11.27 3.08
N CYS A 192 3.59 -12.59 3.20
CA CYS A 192 4.85 -13.27 3.46
C CYS A 192 5.32 -14.04 2.22
N GLU A 193 6.62 -14.09 1.95
CA GLU A 193 7.15 -15.07 0.99
C GLU A 193 6.95 -16.49 1.55
N GLU A 194 6.46 -17.41 0.71
CA GLU A 194 6.05 -18.76 1.14
C GLU A 194 7.20 -19.60 1.72
N ASP A 195 8.43 -19.35 1.28
CA ASP A 195 9.64 -20.04 1.75
C ASP A 195 10.24 -19.45 3.03
N ASP A 196 9.69 -18.36 3.56
CA ASP A 196 10.06 -17.80 4.86
C ASP A 196 9.17 -18.36 5.98
N ALA A 197 9.40 -19.65 6.30
CA ALA A 197 8.60 -20.38 7.27
C ALA A 197 8.56 -19.74 8.67
N ALA A 198 9.65 -19.08 9.08
CA ALA A 198 9.72 -18.41 10.38
C ALA A 198 8.78 -17.21 10.45
N THR A 199 8.78 -16.35 9.43
CA THR A 199 7.89 -15.18 9.36
C THR A 199 6.44 -15.60 9.13
N VAL A 200 6.19 -16.61 8.31
CA VAL A 200 4.84 -17.18 8.12
C VAL A 200 4.27 -17.70 9.44
N ALA A 201 5.04 -18.49 10.20
CA ALA A 201 4.59 -19.02 11.48
C ALA A 201 4.30 -17.91 12.50
N ALA A 202 5.15 -16.86 12.55
CA ALA A 202 4.94 -15.70 13.40
C ALA A 202 3.66 -14.92 13.00
N ALA A 203 3.43 -14.71 11.71
CA ALA A 203 2.25 -14.04 11.18
C ALA A 203 0.97 -14.83 11.45
N GLU A 204 0.98 -16.14 11.25
CA GLU A 204 -0.18 -17.00 11.53
C GLU A 204 -0.51 -17.02 13.02
N MET A 205 0.51 -17.13 13.88
CA MET A 205 0.33 -17.05 15.32
C MET A 205 -0.26 -15.70 15.74
N ALA A 206 0.22 -14.60 15.17
CA ALA A 206 -0.29 -13.26 15.44
C ALA A 206 -1.71 -13.04 14.85
N ALA A 207 -2.10 -13.75 13.79
CA ALA A 207 -3.44 -13.67 13.22
C ALA A 207 -4.51 -14.50 13.98
N ARG A 208 -4.10 -15.41 14.88
CA ARG A 208 -5.05 -16.27 15.62
C ARG A 208 -6.08 -15.45 16.40
N GLY A 209 -7.35 -15.81 16.25
CA GLY A 209 -8.47 -15.13 16.92
C GLY A 209 -8.86 -13.78 16.31
N ARG A 210 -8.22 -13.37 15.20
CA ARG A 210 -8.42 -12.06 14.56
C ARG A 210 -8.93 -12.24 13.12
N PRO A 211 -10.25 -12.40 12.90
CA PRO A 211 -10.81 -12.75 11.58
C PRO A 211 -10.62 -11.69 10.50
N TYR A 212 -10.25 -10.46 10.88
CA TYR A 212 -9.90 -9.36 9.99
C TYR A 212 -8.43 -9.37 9.55
N ILE A 213 -7.61 -10.33 10.02
CA ILE A 213 -6.21 -10.51 9.59
C ILE A 213 -6.12 -11.78 8.74
N THR A 214 -5.54 -11.67 7.55
CA THR A 214 -5.26 -12.79 6.65
C THR A 214 -3.77 -12.84 6.35
N VAL A 215 -3.15 -14.01 6.51
CA VAL A 215 -1.77 -14.26 6.06
C VAL A 215 -1.82 -14.75 4.62
N LEU A 216 -1.08 -14.08 3.75
CA LEU A 216 -0.96 -14.40 2.33
C LEU A 216 0.45 -14.90 2.06
N ARG A 217 0.55 -16.09 1.48
CA ARG A 217 1.83 -16.68 1.07
C ARG A 217 2.08 -16.37 -0.40
N VAL A 218 3.16 -15.66 -0.69
CA VAL A 218 3.60 -15.34 -2.05
C VAL A 218 4.46 -16.49 -2.55
N PRO A 219 4.09 -17.15 -3.67
CA PRO A 219 4.91 -18.23 -4.20
C PRO A 219 6.32 -17.76 -4.57
N PRO A 220 7.36 -18.59 -4.35
CA PRO A 220 8.73 -18.22 -4.64
C PRO A 220 8.87 -17.79 -6.09
N SER A 221 9.27 -16.53 -6.27
CA SER A 221 9.39 -15.89 -7.58
C SER A 221 10.30 -14.68 -7.51
N LEU A 222 11.01 -14.41 -8.62
CA LEU A 222 11.83 -13.21 -8.75
C LEU A 222 11.05 -12.10 -9.47
N PRO A 223 11.30 -10.83 -9.14
CA PRO A 223 12.20 -10.36 -8.08
C PRO A 223 11.53 -10.44 -6.68
N ARG A 224 12.31 -10.70 -5.62
CA ARG A 224 11.80 -10.68 -4.23
C ARG A 224 11.81 -9.26 -3.69
N THR A 225 10.77 -8.49 -3.99
CA THR A 225 10.67 -7.08 -3.59
C THR A 225 9.33 -6.77 -2.97
N LYS A 226 9.30 -5.76 -2.08
CA LYS A 226 8.06 -5.25 -1.47
C LYS A 226 7.00 -4.90 -2.53
N PRO A 227 7.30 -4.18 -3.62
CA PRO A 227 6.31 -3.91 -4.67
C PRO A 227 5.71 -5.17 -5.30
N LYS A 228 6.49 -6.24 -5.56
CA LYS A 228 5.95 -7.51 -6.08
C LYS A 228 4.95 -8.11 -5.08
N ALA A 229 5.35 -8.22 -3.80
CA ALA A 229 4.51 -8.79 -2.76
C ALA A 229 3.19 -8.00 -2.60
N LEU A 230 3.26 -6.67 -2.57
CA LEU A 230 2.08 -5.81 -2.50
C LEU A 230 1.19 -5.94 -3.74
N ASN A 231 1.77 -5.99 -4.95
CA ASN A 231 1.02 -6.21 -6.18
C ASN A 231 0.35 -7.59 -6.23
N PHE A 232 0.97 -8.61 -5.62
CA PHE A 232 0.35 -9.93 -5.48
C PHE A 232 -0.91 -9.88 -4.61
N ALA A 233 -0.88 -9.10 -3.52
CA ALA A 233 -2.00 -8.95 -2.59
C ALA A 233 -3.08 -7.94 -3.05
N LEU A 234 -2.71 -6.93 -3.84
CA LEU A 234 -3.61 -5.85 -4.23
C LEU A 234 -4.93 -6.31 -4.89
N PRO A 235 -4.98 -7.32 -5.80
CA PRO A 235 -6.22 -7.79 -6.41
C PRO A 235 -7.25 -8.35 -5.43
N ILE A 236 -6.83 -8.73 -4.22
CA ILE A 236 -7.68 -9.30 -3.17
C ILE A 236 -7.93 -8.32 -2.02
N ALA A 237 -7.56 -7.05 -2.18
CA ALA A 237 -7.96 -5.98 -1.27
C ALA A 237 -9.48 -5.76 -1.32
N ARG A 238 -10.14 -5.79 -0.15
CA ARG A 238 -11.57 -5.56 -0.02
C ARG A 238 -11.94 -4.08 0.12
N GLY A 239 -11.05 -3.30 0.74
CA GLY A 239 -11.27 -1.92 1.08
C GLY A 239 -11.40 -1.00 -0.13
N SER A 240 -12.28 -0.01 0.01
CA SER A 240 -12.29 1.17 -0.86
C SER A 240 -11.12 2.11 -0.54
N LEU A 241 -10.52 1.97 0.64
CA LEU A 241 -9.28 2.63 1.04
C LEU A 241 -8.21 1.58 1.30
N LEU A 242 -6.98 1.87 0.87
CA LEU A 242 -5.81 1.02 1.00
C LEU A 242 -4.76 1.75 1.84
N ALA A 243 -4.16 1.11 2.83
CA ALA A 243 -2.96 1.62 3.49
C ALA A 243 -1.82 0.62 3.34
N LEU A 244 -0.62 1.13 3.10
CA LEU A 244 0.60 0.33 3.01
C LEU A 244 1.43 0.58 4.28
N TYR A 245 1.91 -0.48 4.90
CA TYR A 245 2.85 -0.40 6.03
C TYR A 245 4.07 -1.31 5.78
N ASP A 246 5.21 -0.95 6.35
CA ASP A 246 6.38 -1.78 6.62
C ASP A 246 6.21 -2.58 7.93
N ALA A 247 7.15 -3.49 8.20
CA ALA A 247 7.09 -4.41 9.34
C ALA A 247 7.40 -3.70 10.68
N GLU A 248 8.24 -2.67 10.62
CA GLU A 248 8.68 -1.86 11.74
C GLU A 248 7.69 -0.74 12.12
N ASP A 249 6.68 -0.46 11.30
CA ASP A 249 5.82 0.69 11.49
C ASP A 249 4.94 0.60 12.73
N ARG A 250 4.82 1.73 13.42
CA ARG A 250 3.95 1.89 14.59
C ARG A 250 2.99 3.04 14.31
N PRO A 251 1.95 2.81 13.49
CA PRO A 251 1.06 3.88 13.05
C PRO A 251 0.36 4.53 14.24
N HIS A 252 0.13 5.84 14.13
CA HIS A 252 -0.60 6.56 15.16
C HIS A 252 -2.07 6.06 15.20
N PRO A 253 -2.69 5.86 16.39
CA PRO A 253 -4.05 5.33 16.50
C PRO A 253 -5.09 6.02 15.60
N LYS A 254 -4.97 7.35 15.44
CA LYS A 254 -5.90 8.16 14.64
C LYS A 254 -5.56 8.27 13.15
N GLN A 255 -4.48 7.63 12.68
CA GLN A 255 -3.97 7.82 11.31
C GLN A 255 -5.02 7.51 10.24
N LEU A 256 -5.76 6.39 10.38
CA LEU A 256 -6.80 6.05 9.41
C LEU A 256 -7.95 7.07 9.41
N ARG A 257 -8.33 7.61 10.58
CA ARG A 257 -9.35 8.65 10.67
C ARG A 257 -8.91 9.95 10.01
N GLN A 258 -7.67 10.38 10.24
CA GLN A 258 -7.10 11.57 9.61
C GLN A 258 -7.02 11.42 8.10
N ALA A 259 -6.57 10.27 7.60
CA ALA A 259 -6.55 9.99 6.17
C ALA A 259 -7.97 9.99 5.57
N HIS A 260 -8.94 9.36 6.25
CA HIS A 260 -10.34 9.37 5.84
C HIS A 260 -10.91 10.79 5.78
N ALA A 261 -10.66 11.62 6.79
CA ALA A 261 -11.11 13.01 6.82
C ALA A 261 -10.52 13.82 5.66
N ALA A 262 -9.24 13.62 5.32
CA ALA A 262 -8.62 14.25 4.16
C ALA A 262 -9.29 13.84 2.84
N PHE A 263 -9.60 12.55 2.65
CA PHE A 263 -10.33 12.10 1.47
C PHE A 263 -11.77 12.61 1.42
N ALA A 264 -12.45 12.74 2.56
CA ALA A 264 -13.80 13.30 2.62
C ALA A 264 -13.81 14.81 2.30
N ALA A 265 -12.77 15.55 2.71
CA ALA A 265 -12.66 16.98 2.45
C ALA A 265 -12.34 17.31 0.99
N GLU A 266 -11.42 16.57 0.37
CA GLU A 266 -10.93 16.83 -1.00
C GLU A 266 -11.67 16.02 -2.08
N GLY A 267 -12.41 14.97 -1.68
CA GLY A 267 -13.23 14.16 -2.57
C GLY A 267 -12.43 13.33 -3.58
N HIS A 268 -12.81 13.41 -4.85
CA HIS A 268 -12.27 12.55 -5.93
C HIS A 268 -10.94 13.03 -6.53
N ASP A 269 -10.57 14.29 -6.29
CA ASP A 269 -9.33 14.86 -6.83
C ASP A 269 -8.10 14.39 -6.04
N LEU A 270 -8.29 13.98 -4.79
CA LEU A 270 -7.23 13.43 -3.94
C LEU A 270 -7.06 11.91 -4.15
N ALA A 271 -5.96 11.52 -4.79
CA ALA A 271 -5.65 10.11 -5.03
C ALA A 271 -4.97 9.41 -3.84
N CYS A 272 -4.15 10.12 -3.07
CA CYS A 272 -3.28 9.58 -2.04
C CYS A 272 -3.06 10.59 -0.91
N VAL A 273 -2.97 10.10 0.32
CA VAL A 273 -2.59 10.84 1.52
C VAL A 273 -1.34 10.17 2.09
N GLN A 274 -0.27 10.95 2.24
CA GLN A 274 0.99 10.47 2.80
C GLN A 274 1.08 10.84 4.29
N ALA A 275 1.42 9.87 5.14
CA ALA A 275 1.68 10.13 6.55
C ALA A 275 3.15 10.56 6.76
N PRO A 276 3.44 11.45 7.73
CA PRO A 276 4.81 11.80 8.06
C PRO A 276 5.52 10.65 8.78
N LEU A 277 6.71 10.28 8.31
CA LEU A 277 7.58 9.34 9.03
C LEU A 277 8.28 10.03 10.20
N VAL A 278 8.23 9.41 11.38
CA VAL A 278 8.86 9.91 12.60
C VAL A 278 9.89 8.91 13.10
N VAL A 279 11.14 9.36 13.15
CA VAL A 279 12.27 8.57 13.69
C VAL A 279 12.11 8.43 15.20
N SER A 280 11.96 7.20 15.68
CA SER A 280 11.64 6.90 17.08
C SER A 280 12.82 6.96 18.05
N ASN A 281 14.07 6.92 17.54
CA ASN A 281 15.30 6.84 18.32
C ASN A 281 16.19 8.09 18.18
N GLY A 282 15.63 9.23 17.76
CA GLY A 282 16.37 10.47 17.53
C GLY A 282 17.06 11.03 18.78
N ASP A 283 16.59 10.65 19.96
CA ASP A 283 17.14 11.05 21.26
C ASP A 283 18.36 10.21 21.71
N LYS A 284 18.66 9.10 21.02
CA LYS A 284 19.69 8.15 21.50
C LYS A 284 21.13 8.63 21.29
N HIS A 285 21.41 9.33 20.20
CA HIS A 285 22.73 9.90 19.93
C HIS A 285 22.67 10.97 18.83
N TRP A 286 23.73 11.79 18.73
CA TRP A 286 23.78 12.94 17.81
C TRP A 286 23.48 12.58 16.35
N LEU A 287 23.99 11.45 15.84
CA LEU A 287 23.71 11.02 14.47
C LEU A 287 22.23 10.65 14.25
N ALA A 288 21.58 10.01 15.23
CA ALA A 288 20.14 9.72 15.16
C ALA A 288 19.31 11.00 15.28
N ALA A 289 19.77 11.97 16.06
CA ALA A 289 19.15 13.29 16.15
C ALA A 289 19.20 14.03 14.80
N LEU A 290 20.34 13.98 14.10
CA LEU A 290 20.47 14.56 12.75
C LEU A 290 19.54 13.88 11.76
N PHE A 291 19.47 12.55 11.79
CA PHE A 291 18.55 11.78 10.93
C PHE A 291 17.08 12.11 11.21
N ALA A 292 16.70 12.20 12.49
CA ALA A 292 15.36 12.61 12.91
C ALA A 292 15.02 14.04 12.47
N LEU A 293 15.99 14.97 12.55
CA LEU A 293 15.83 16.34 12.09
C LEU A 293 15.63 16.41 10.57
N GLU A 294 16.40 15.64 9.80
CA GLU A 294 16.26 15.58 8.34
C GLU A 294 14.87 15.07 7.93
N TYR A 295 14.38 14.00 8.57
CA TYR A 295 13.03 13.47 8.34
C TYR A 295 11.95 14.47 8.75
N ALA A 296 12.11 15.14 9.89
CA ALA A 296 11.17 16.18 10.31
C ALA A 296 11.11 17.34 9.30
N ALA A 297 12.27 17.81 8.81
CA ALA A 297 12.33 18.86 7.80
C ALA A 297 11.70 18.43 6.48
N LEU A 298 11.90 17.18 6.07
CA LEU A 298 11.29 16.60 4.87
C LEU A 298 9.77 16.47 5.00
N PHE A 299 9.30 15.68 5.97
CA PHE A 299 7.89 15.29 6.10
C PHE A 299 6.98 16.38 6.68
N ARG A 300 7.51 17.27 7.53
CA ARG A 300 6.72 18.34 8.15
C ARG A 300 6.95 19.70 7.51
N GLY A 301 8.00 19.87 6.70
CA GLY A 301 8.33 21.13 6.03
C GLY A 301 8.20 21.03 4.51
N LEU A 302 9.15 20.35 3.87
CA LEU A 302 9.29 20.33 2.42
C LEU A 302 8.10 19.68 1.71
N LEU A 303 7.69 18.47 2.09
CA LEU A 303 6.61 17.77 1.38
C LEU A 303 5.26 18.50 1.51
N PRO A 304 4.83 18.99 2.70
CA PRO A 304 3.62 19.81 2.80
C PRO A 304 3.70 21.11 1.99
N PHE A 305 4.87 21.76 1.95
CA PHE A 305 5.09 22.96 1.14
C PHE A 305 4.92 22.69 -0.37
N LEU A 306 5.41 21.54 -0.85
CA LEU A 306 5.25 21.11 -2.23
C LEU A 306 3.78 20.75 -2.53
N ALA A 307 3.13 20.02 -1.63
CA ALA A 307 1.72 19.61 -1.74
C ALA A 307 0.79 20.82 -1.86
N ALA A 308 0.95 21.82 -0.99
CA ALA A 308 0.13 23.03 -0.99
C ALA A 308 0.27 23.88 -2.28
N ARG A 309 1.28 23.59 -3.12
CA ARG A 309 1.53 24.28 -4.40
C ARG A 309 1.26 23.40 -5.61
N GLY A 310 0.71 22.20 -5.43
CA GLY A 310 0.47 21.25 -6.51
C GLY A 310 1.74 20.82 -7.24
N MET A 311 2.90 20.91 -6.58
CA MET A 311 4.18 20.50 -7.15
C MET A 311 4.36 18.98 -7.07
N PRO A 312 5.19 18.37 -7.95
CA PRO A 312 5.49 16.95 -7.86
C PRO A 312 6.09 16.57 -6.51
N ILE A 313 5.54 15.53 -5.89
CA ILE A 313 5.99 15.00 -4.60
C ILE A 313 6.52 13.59 -4.82
N PRO A 314 7.74 13.27 -4.38
CA PRO A 314 8.16 11.88 -4.27
C PRO A 314 7.33 11.21 -3.17
N LEU A 315 6.44 10.29 -3.56
CA LEU A 315 5.76 9.44 -2.59
C LEU A 315 6.77 8.44 -2.04
N GLU A 316 6.90 8.42 -0.73
CA GLU A 316 7.72 7.45 0.00
C GLU A 316 6.82 6.34 0.55
N ARG A 317 7.31 5.62 1.56
CA ARG A 317 6.53 4.58 2.23
C ARG A 317 5.42 5.22 3.10
N ASP A 318 4.49 4.39 3.56
CA ASP A 318 3.41 4.74 4.50
C ASP A 318 2.35 5.72 3.99
N GLU A 319 1.72 5.30 2.90
CA GLU A 319 0.65 6.03 2.25
C GLU A 319 -0.71 5.35 2.39
N VAL A 320 -1.75 6.17 2.42
CA VAL A 320 -3.14 5.73 2.27
C VAL A 320 -3.64 6.17 0.90
N ARG A 321 -4.22 5.26 0.15
CA ARG A 321 -4.68 5.48 -1.22
C ARG A 321 -6.15 5.09 -1.41
N GLN A 322 -6.85 5.84 -2.25
CA GLN A 322 -8.17 5.43 -2.75
C GLN A 322 -8.05 4.24 -3.71
N ASN A 323 -8.78 3.17 -3.41
CA ASN A 323 -8.93 2.03 -4.31
C ASN A 323 -10.10 2.27 -5.26
N ARG A 324 -9.84 3.00 -6.36
CA ARG A 324 -10.86 3.40 -7.35
C ARG A 324 -11.66 2.24 -7.95
N LYS A 325 -11.16 0.99 -7.91
CA LYS A 325 -11.91 -0.20 -8.36
C LYS A 325 -13.03 -0.63 -7.39
N ARG A 326 -13.01 -0.12 -6.16
CA ARG A 326 -13.94 -0.45 -5.06
C ARG A 326 -14.78 0.75 -4.61
N ILE A 327 -14.59 1.93 -5.22
CA ILE A 327 -15.44 3.10 -5.00
C ILE A 327 -16.64 2.97 -5.94
N PRO A 328 -17.90 2.92 -5.45
CA PRO A 328 -19.09 2.94 -6.30
C PRO A 328 -19.11 4.22 -7.14
N SER A 329 -19.52 4.15 -8.41
CA SER A 329 -19.55 5.32 -9.32
C SER A 329 -20.51 6.44 -8.90
N GLU A 330 -21.33 6.20 -7.88
CA GLU A 330 -22.38 7.10 -7.38
C GLU A 330 -22.30 7.32 -5.87
N ALA A 331 -21.23 6.92 -5.18
CA ALA A 331 -21.13 7.16 -3.74
C ALA A 331 -20.76 8.63 -3.47
N PRO A 332 -21.63 9.42 -2.79
CA PRO A 332 -21.15 10.60 -2.10
C PRO A 332 -20.34 10.11 -0.90
N ILE A 333 -19.08 10.57 -0.79
CA ILE A 333 -18.27 10.43 0.42
C ILE A 333 -18.73 11.50 1.40
#